data_AF-A0A519QBW0-F1
#
_entry.id   AF-A0A519QBW0-F1
#
_cell.length_a   1.000
_cell.length_b   1.000
_cell.length_c   1.000
_cell.angle_alpha   90.00
_cell.angle_beta   90.00
_cell.angle_gamma   90.00
#
_symmetry.space_group_name_H-M   'P 1'
#
loop_
_entity.id
_entity.type
_entity.pdbx_description
1 polymer ?
#
loop_
_entity_poly.entity_id
_entity_poly.type
_entity_poly.pdbx_seq_one_letter_code
_entity_poly.pdbx_strand_id
1 'polypeptide(L)'
;MTQPTPLMPHATASWLVETTALTFEQIADFCGLHILEVQAMADDLTSSKYTGRDPVRSGELTMAEIEKGQADPSYALRMQKAPVTVNRTKGPRYTPVSKRQDKPDGIAWILRHHPEISDAQIGKLIGTTRNTIAA
;
A
#
# COMPACT_ATOMS: atom_id res chain seq x y z
N MET A 1 14.55 -0.13 -21.96
CA MET A 1 14.66 0.01 -20.50
C MET A 1 13.25 0.01 -19.95
N THR A 2 12.88 -1.02 -19.19
CA THR A 2 11.51 -1.20 -18.68
C THR A 2 11.26 -0.21 -17.55
N GLN A 3 10.25 0.64 -17.71
CA GLN A 3 9.83 1.60 -16.67
C GLN A 3 9.19 0.85 -15.49
N PRO A 4 9.28 1.35 -14.25
CA PRO A 4 8.48 0.82 -13.14
C PRO A 4 6.98 0.89 -13.46
N THR A 5 6.25 -0.13 -13.05
CA THR A 5 4.79 -0.21 -13.20
C THR A 5 4.08 0.51 -12.04
N PRO A 6 2.83 0.98 -12.25
CA PRO A 6 2.06 1.65 -11.21
C PRO A 6 1.81 0.73 -10.01
N LEU A 7 1.54 1.31 -8.83
CA LEU A 7 1.37 0.53 -7.60
C LEU A 7 0.22 -0.50 -7.68
N MET A 8 -0.86 -0.16 -8.41
CA MET A 8 -2.02 -1.02 -8.62
C MET A 8 -2.33 -1.10 -10.12
N PRO A 9 -1.61 -1.93 -10.90
CA PRO A 9 -1.71 -1.95 -12.37
C PRO A 9 -3.13 -2.12 -12.91
N HIS A 10 -3.89 -3.11 -12.42
CA HIS A 10 -5.26 -3.37 -12.90
C HIS A 10 -6.23 -2.23 -12.57
N ALA A 11 -6.13 -1.64 -11.37
CA ALA A 11 -6.98 -0.52 -10.97
C ALA A 11 -6.64 0.77 -11.75
N THR A 12 -5.36 1.01 -12.00
CA THR A 12 -4.90 2.15 -12.82
C THR A 12 -5.30 1.95 -14.28
N ALA A 13 -5.18 0.75 -14.83
CA ALA A 13 -5.60 0.43 -16.19
C ALA A 13 -7.11 0.63 -16.40
N SER A 14 -7.96 0.12 -15.50
CA SER A 14 -9.42 0.35 -15.58
C SER A 14 -9.77 1.84 -15.58
N TRP A 15 -9.13 2.63 -14.71
CA TRP A 15 -9.35 4.08 -14.70
C TRP A 15 -8.93 4.76 -16.01
N LEU A 16 -7.77 4.37 -16.57
CA LEU A 16 -7.27 4.93 -17.84
C LEU A 16 -8.19 4.58 -19.01
N VAL A 17 -8.68 3.34 -19.07
CA VAL A 17 -9.64 2.88 -20.09
C VAL A 17 -10.95 3.69 -20.02
N GLU A 18 -11.45 3.96 -18.82
CA GLU A 18 -12.73 4.66 -18.62
C GLU A 18 -12.62 6.18 -18.80
N THR A 19 -11.47 6.78 -18.46
CA THR A 19 -11.34 8.25 -18.29
C THR A 19 -10.53 8.92 -19.41
N THR A 20 -9.80 8.15 -20.23
CA THR A 20 -8.89 8.70 -21.25
C THR A 20 -9.15 8.10 -22.63
N ALA A 21 -8.67 8.78 -23.67
CA ALA A 21 -8.71 8.30 -25.05
C ALA A 21 -7.40 7.59 -25.46
N LEU A 22 -6.63 7.07 -24.50
CA LEU A 22 -5.39 6.34 -24.75
C LEU A 22 -5.66 5.00 -25.44
N THR A 23 -4.70 4.52 -26.24
CA THR A 23 -4.81 3.20 -26.85
C THR A 23 -4.60 2.08 -25.82
N PHE A 24 -5.16 0.90 -26.10
CA PHE A 24 -4.96 -0.26 -25.24
C PHE A 24 -3.49 -0.68 -25.14
N GLU A 25 -2.70 -0.47 -26.21
CA GLU A 25 -1.25 -0.71 -26.22
C GLU A 25 -0.54 0.25 -25.25
N GLN A 26 -0.86 1.54 -25.27
CA GLN A 26 -0.28 2.53 -24.36
C GLN A 26 -0.58 2.21 -22.89
N ILE A 27 -1.82 1.79 -22.60
CA ILE A 27 -2.23 1.41 -21.24
C ILE A 27 -1.56 0.10 -20.80
N ALA A 28 -1.49 -0.90 -21.70
CA ALA A 28 -0.82 -2.17 -21.44
C ALA A 28 0.67 -1.97 -21.14
N ASP A 29 1.37 -1.17 -21.94
CA ASP A 29 2.78 -0.87 -21.78
C ASP A 29 3.05 -0.10 -20.47
N PHE A 30 2.22 0.88 -20.14
CA PHE A 30 2.39 1.67 -18.92
C PHE A 30 2.11 0.85 -17.65
N CYS A 31 1.04 0.05 -17.66
CA CYS A 31 0.64 -0.75 -16.51
C CYS A 31 1.44 -2.07 -16.41
N GLY A 32 2.13 -2.49 -17.47
CA GLY A 32 2.81 -3.79 -17.55
C GLY A 32 1.82 -4.96 -17.58
N LEU A 33 0.68 -4.77 -18.24
CA LEU A 33 -0.38 -5.77 -18.41
C LEU A 33 -0.40 -6.28 -19.84
N HIS A 34 -1.01 -7.45 -20.07
CA HIS A 34 -1.23 -7.92 -21.43
C HIS A 34 -2.37 -7.13 -22.09
N ILE A 35 -2.28 -6.83 -23.39
CA ILE A 35 -3.30 -6.08 -24.13
C ILE A 35 -4.72 -6.68 -24.00
N LEU A 36 -4.82 -8.01 -23.99
CA LEU A 36 -6.08 -8.73 -23.82
C LEU A 36 -6.72 -8.47 -22.43
N GLU A 37 -5.92 -8.25 -21.39
CA GLU A 37 -6.46 -7.89 -20.07
C GLU A 37 -7.07 -6.49 -20.11
N VAL A 38 -6.43 -5.55 -20.80
CA VAL A 38 -6.93 -4.17 -20.97
C VAL A 38 -8.20 -4.16 -21.82
N GLN A 39 -8.26 -4.95 -22.89
CA GLN A 39 -9.47 -5.13 -23.70
C GLN A 39 -10.62 -5.70 -22.88
N ALA A 40 -10.35 -6.72 -22.05
CA ALA A 40 -11.35 -7.30 -21.15
C ALA A 40 -11.84 -6.33 -20.05
N MET A 41 -11.08 -5.27 -19.73
CA MET A 41 -11.54 -4.16 -18.88
C MET A 41 -12.47 -3.23 -19.64
N ALA A 42 -12.16 -2.93 -20.91
CA ALA A 42 -13.02 -2.10 -21.76
C ALA A 42 -14.37 -2.76 -22.07
N ASP A 43 -14.39 -4.09 -22.22
CA ASP A 43 -15.59 -4.89 -22.50
C ASP A 43 -16.49 -5.11 -21.26
N ASP A 44 -16.19 -4.49 -20.12
CA ASP A 44 -16.94 -4.59 -18.86
C ASP A 44 -17.00 -6.01 -18.24
N LEU A 45 -16.27 -6.97 -18.82
CA LEU A 45 -16.16 -8.36 -18.33
C LEU A 45 -15.45 -8.46 -16.97
N THR A 46 -14.73 -7.41 -16.57
CA THR A 46 -13.90 -7.40 -15.35
C THR A 46 -14.15 -6.22 -14.42
N SER A 47 -14.99 -5.25 -14.79
CA SER A 47 -15.18 -4.00 -14.04
C SER A 47 -15.73 -4.18 -12.62
N SER A 48 -16.36 -5.32 -12.31
CA SER A 48 -16.80 -5.62 -10.94
C SER A 48 -15.64 -5.95 -9.98
N LYS A 49 -14.42 -6.22 -10.48
CA LYS A 49 -13.30 -6.69 -9.65
C LYS A 49 -12.38 -5.59 -9.14
N TYR A 50 -12.32 -4.43 -9.80
CA TYR A 50 -11.33 -3.39 -9.48
C TYR A 50 -11.98 -2.01 -9.40
N THR A 51 -11.82 -1.34 -8.26
CA THR A 51 -12.15 0.08 -8.15
C THR A 51 -11.06 0.89 -8.85
N GLY A 52 -11.42 1.60 -9.93
CA GLY A 52 -10.49 2.43 -10.70
C GLY A 52 -9.69 3.38 -9.82
N ARG A 53 -8.36 3.43 -10.03
CA ARG A 53 -7.44 4.29 -9.28
C ARG A 53 -6.84 5.34 -10.20
N ASP A 54 -7.23 6.59 -9.96
CA ASP A 54 -6.73 7.77 -10.67
C ASP A 54 -5.19 7.92 -10.53
N PRO A 55 -4.40 7.73 -11.61
CA PRO A 55 -2.96 7.84 -11.61
C PRO A 55 -2.46 9.29 -11.54
N VAL A 56 -3.31 10.28 -11.84
CA VAL A 56 -2.98 11.70 -11.70
C VAL A 56 -3.06 12.10 -10.23
N ARG A 57 -4.12 11.67 -9.52
CA ARG A 57 -4.24 11.89 -8.07
C ARG A 57 -3.18 11.14 -7.27
N SER A 58 -2.75 9.97 -7.72
CA SER A 58 -1.66 9.21 -7.07
C SER A 58 -0.27 9.83 -7.32
N GLY A 59 -0.15 10.74 -8.31
CA GLY A 59 1.10 11.34 -8.74
C GLY A 59 1.98 10.41 -9.58
N GLU A 60 1.42 9.34 -10.14
CA GLU A 60 2.10 8.41 -11.05
C GLU A 60 2.17 8.99 -12.48
N LEU A 61 1.15 9.74 -12.90
CA LEU A 61 1.08 10.47 -14.16
C LEU A 61 0.70 11.94 -13.95
N THR A 62 0.97 12.77 -14.96
CA THR A 62 0.42 14.13 -15.05
C THR A 62 -0.63 14.19 -16.15
N MET A 63 -1.57 15.14 -16.04
CA MET A 63 -2.54 15.37 -17.11
C MET A 63 -1.85 15.72 -18.45
N ALA A 64 -0.77 16.52 -18.40
CA ALA A 64 0.02 16.85 -19.58
C ALA A 64 0.65 15.63 -20.25
N GLU A 65 0.97 14.58 -19.48
CA GLU A 65 1.50 13.34 -20.02
C GLU A 65 0.42 12.49 -20.69
N ILE A 66 -0.78 12.45 -20.11
CA ILE A 66 -1.96 11.81 -20.72
C ILE A 66 -2.33 12.52 -22.02
N GLU A 67 -2.32 13.84 -22.05
CA GLU A 67 -2.62 14.63 -23.26
C GLU A 67 -1.66 14.32 -24.41
N LYS A 68 -0.35 14.17 -24.15
CA LYS A 68 0.62 13.74 -25.16
C LYS A 68 0.30 12.35 -25.69
N GLY A 69 -0.03 11.41 -24.80
CA GLY A 69 -0.41 10.05 -25.18
C GLY A 69 -1.69 10.00 -26.02
N GLN A 70 -2.68 10.85 -25.70
CA GLN A 70 -3.91 10.94 -26.48
C GLN A 70 -3.70 11.59 -27.86
N ALA A 71 -2.72 12.50 -27.99
CA ALA A 71 -2.39 13.15 -29.25
C ALA A 71 -1.58 12.25 -30.20
N ASP A 72 -0.80 11.32 -29.66
CA ASP A 72 0.05 10.41 -30.41
C ASP A 72 -0.14 8.95 -29.94
N PRO A 73 -0.83 8.10 -30.74
CA PRO A 73 -1.05 6.70 -30.42
C PRO A 73 0.23 5.86 -30.22
N SER A 74 1.35 6.31 -30.80
CA SER A 74 2.65 5.63 -30.69
C SER A 74 3.47 6.07 -29.47
N TYR A 75 2.97 7.06 -28.72
CA TYR A 75 3.66 7.62 -27.58
C TYR A 75 3.62 6.69 -26.37
N ALA A 76 4.80 6.36 -25.83
CA ALA A 76 4.92 5.61 -24.60
C ALA A 76 4.87 6.53 -23.37
N LEU A 77 3.86 6.34 -22.53
CA LEU A 77 3.62 7.14 -21.31
C LEU A 77 4.76 7.02 -20.30
N ARG A 78 5.20 8.15 -19.75
CA ARG A 78 6.28 8.18 -18.77
C ARG A 78 5.79 8.41 -17.34
N MET A 79 6.22 7.54 -16.44
CA MET A 79 5.92 7.65 -15.01
C MET A 79 6.63 8.86 -14.40
N GLN A 80 5.88 9.71 -13.72
CA GLN A 80 6.42 10.91 -13.07
C GLN A 80 7.13 10.56 -11.76
N LYS A 81 6.51 9.71 -10.94
CA LYS A 81 7.04 9.32 -9.63
C LYS A 81 6.92 7.81 -9.46
N ALA A 82 8.05 7.17 -9.18
CA ALA A 82 8.07 5.74 -8.86
C ALA A 82 7.23 5.46 -7.60
N PRO A 83 6.58 4.27 -7.53
CA PRO A 83 5.75 3.91 -6.39
C PRO A 83 6.52 4.11 -5.08
N VAL A 84 5.94 4.91 -4.19
CA VAL A 84 6.56 5.19 -2.89
C VAL A 84 6.54 3.89 -2.09
N THR A 85 7.72 3.35 -1.80
CA THR A 85 7.85 2.29 -0.82
C THR A 85 7.38 2.84 0.52
N VAL A 86 6.25 2.35 1.01
CA VAL A 86 5.71 2.79 2.31
C VAL A 86 6.68 2.31 3.38
N ASN A 87 7.57 3.19 3.84
CA ASN A 87 8.33 2.94 5.04
C ASN A 87 7.34 2.75 6.19
N ARG A 88 7.21 1.51 6.69
CA ARG A 88 6.32 1.20 7.83
C ARG A 88 6.65 2.17 8.95
N THR A 89 5.69 3.03 9.30
CA THR A 89 5.76 3.84 10.52
C THR A 89 5.90 2.86 11.68
N LYS A 90 6.97 3.00 12.46
CA LYS A 90 7.17 2.27 13.71
C LYS A 90 6.18 2.81 14.75
N GLY A 91 4.89 2.55 14.54
CA GLY A 91 3.81 2.88 15.46
C GLY A 91 3.56 1.75 16.47
N PRO A 92 2.83 2.02 17.56
CA PRO A 92 2.42 1.01 18.51
C PRO A 92 1.68 -0.13 17.79
N ARG A 93 2.18 -1.36 17.89
CA ARG A 93 1.49 -2.52 17.32
C ARG A 93 0.22 -2.79 18.10
N TYR A 94 -0.91 -2.85 17.40
CA TYR A 94 -2.16 -3.34 17.96
C TYR A 94 -1.93 -4.69 18.65
N THR A 95 -2.31 -4.80 19.92
CA THR A 95 -2.28 -6.07 20.66
C THR A 95 -3.69 -6.67 20.62
N PRO A 96 -3.89 -7.83 19.97
CA PRO A 96 -5.20 -8.47 19.88
C PRO A 96 -5.69 -8.88 21.26
N VAL A 97 -7.02 -8.89 21.46
CA VAL A 97 -7.66 -9.11 22.77
C VAL A 97 -7.18 -10.39 23.45
N SER A 98 -6.98 -11.47 22.68
CA SER A 98 -6.46 -12.75 23.17
C SER A 98 -5.06 -12.67 23.81
N LYS A 99 -4.25 -11.70 23.38
CA LYS A 99 -2.86 -11.48 23.85
C LYS A 99 -2.72 -10.27 24.78
N ARG A 100 -3.85 -9.66 25.18
CA ARG A 100 -3.81 -8.50 26.09
C ARG A 100 -3.48 -8.90 27.52
N GLN A 101 -3.77 -10.15 27.92
CA GLN A 101 -3.43 -10.68 29.25
C GLN A 101 -1.96 -11.10 29.38
N ASP A 102 -1.27 -11.37 28.26
CA ASP A 102 0.15 -11.76 28.26
C ASP A 102 1.06 -10.75 29.01
N LYS A 103 0.75 -9.45 28.91
CA LYS A 103 1.51 -8.39 29.59
C LYS A 103 1.28 -8.36 31.12
N PRO A 104 0.03 -8.25 31.64
CA PRO A 104 -0.20 -8.29 33.08
C PRO A 104 0.22 -9.62 33.71
N ASP A 105 0.02 -10.75 33.02
CA ASP A 105 0.44 -12.07 33.51
C ASP A 105 1.97 -12.15 33.63
N GLY A 106 2.70 -11.62 32.63
CA GLY A 106 4.16 -11.55 32.68
C GLY A 106 4.69 -10.66 33.82
N ILE A 107 4.04 -9.52 34.07
CA ILE A 107 4.41 -8.62 35.18
C ILE A 107 4.18 -9.34 36.52
N ALA A 108 3.01 -9.97 36.71
CA ALA A 108 2.68 -10.69 37.92
C ALA A 108 3.62 -11.87 38.18
N TRP A 109 4.05 -12.57 37.13
CA TRP A 109 5.01 -13.67 37.26
C TRP A 109 6.38 -13.17 37.74
N ILE A 110 6.90 -12.07 37.17
CA ILE A 110 8.19 -11.48 37.57
C ILE A 110 8.14 -11.00 39.02
N LEU A 111 7.08 -10.29 39.42
CA LEU A 111 6.95 -9.80 40.79
C LEU A 111 6.91 -10.93 41.84
N ARG A 112 6.36 -12.10 41.47
CA ARG A 112 6.27 -13.27 42.35
C ARG A 112 7.56 -14.09 42.44
N HIS A 113 8.30 -14.21 41.35
CA HIS A 113 9.45 -15.11 41.26
C HIS A 113 10.80 -14.40 41.30
N HIS A 114 10.84 -13.12 40.93
CA HIS A 114 12.06 -12.32 40.77
C HIS A 114 11.90 -10.90 41.37
N PRO A 115 11.75 -10.77 42.69
CA PRO A 115 11.61 -9.47 43.36
C PRO A 115 12.88 -8.59 43.26
N GLU A 116 14.02 -9.15 42.84
CA GLU A 116 15.27 -8.44 42.60
C GLU A 116 15.24 -7.55 41.35
N ILE A 117 14.25 -7.71 40.46
CA ILE A 117 14.14 -6.96 39.22
C ILE A 117 13.38 -5.65 39.48
N SER A 118 13.99 -4.51 39.15
CA SER A 118 13.37 -3.20 39.31
C SER A 118 12.27 -2.93 38.27
N ASP A 119 11.29 -2.09 38.60
CA ASP A 119 10.21 -1.67 37.69
C ASP A 119 10.72 -1.09 36.37
N ALA A 120 11.90 -0.45 36.39
CA ALA A 120 12.53 0.08 35.19
C ALA A 120 13.02 -1.03 34.24
N GLN A 121 13.46 -2.17 34.79
CA GLN A 121 13.84 -3.35 34.04
C GLN A 121 12.60 -4.10 33.53
N ILE A 122 11.55 -4.23 34.35
CA ILE A 122 10.25 -4.82 33.95
C ILE A 122 9.64 -4.05 32.78
N GLY A 123 9.63 -2.71 32.84
CA GLY A 123 9.13 -1.83 31.78
C GLY A 123 9.86 -2.04 30.44
N LYS A 124 11.19 -2.23 30.48
CA LYS A 124 12.01 -2.52 29.30
C LYS A 124 11.80 -3.94 28.76
N LEU A 125 11.65 -4.92 29.64
CA LEU A 125 11.52 -6.34 29.28
C LEU A 125 10.17 -6.65 28.62
N ILE A 126 9.08 -6.13 29.19
CA ILE A 126 7.70 -6.38 28.73
C ILE A 126 7.21 -5.32 27.74
N GLY A 127 7.88 -4.16 27.67
CA GLY A 127 7.42 -3.03 26.85
C GLY A 127 6.14 -2.42 27.43
N THR A 128 6.20 -2.07 28.71
CA THR A 128 5.11 -1.46 29.48
C THR A 128 5.59 -0.21 30.21
N THR A 129 4.67 0.60 30.72
CA THR A 129 4.99 1.80 31.50
C THR A 129 4.95 1.50 33.00
N ARG A 130 5.68 2.29 33.81
CA ARG A 130 5.70 2.13 35.27
C ARG A 130 4.30 2.21 35.90
N ASN A 131 3.42 3.04 35.34
CA ASN A 131 2.03 3.17 35.77
C ASN A 131 1.22 1.87 35.62
N THR A 132 1.59 1.02 34.65
CA THR A 132 0.93 -0.27 34.41
C THR A 132 1.47 -1.38 35.30
N ILE A 133 2.62 -1.18 35.94
CA ILE A 133 3.25 -2.17 36.84
C ILE A 133 2.67 -2.06 38.26
N ALA A 134 2.30 -0.83 38.68
CA ALA A 134 1.77 -0.53 40.01
C ALA A 134 0.24 -0.54 40.12
N ALA A 135 -0.46 -0.88 39.04
CA ALA A 135 -1.92 -0.98 38.95
C ALA A 135 -2.38 -2.43 39.08
#